data_AF-A0A803LKV1-F1
#
_entry.id   AF-A0A803LKV1-F1
#
_cell.length_a   1.000
_cell.length_b   1.000
_cell.length_c   1.000
_cell.angle_alpha   90.00
_cell.angle_beta   90.00
_cell.angle_gamma   90.00
#
_symmetry.space_group_name_H-M   'P 1'
#
loop_
_entity.id
_entity.type
_entity.pdbx_description
1 polymer ?
#
loop_
_entity_poly.entity_id
_entity_poly.type
_entity_poly.pdbx_seq_one_letter_code
_entity_poly.pdbx_strand_id
1 'polypeptide(L)'
;LYVVEGDPSLPPELQTLEENPHLRDNCDISEAENEAQELPKGMLNHPANIHNVLTYVASLLEISTEELAETSYSNAVRLFSYEGSKVL
;
A
#
# COMPACT_ATOMS: atom_id res chain seq x y z
N LEU A 1 8.98 6.40 -4.70
CA LEU A 1 9.84 5.76 -5.72
C LEU A 1 9.06 5.83 -7.02
N TYR A 2 9.57 6.57 -8.00
CA TYR A 2 8.94 6.64 -9.32
C TYR A 2 9.41 5.43 -10.11
N VAL A 3 8.48 4.63 -10.60
CA VAL A 3 8.80 3.57 -11.56
C VAL A 3 9.12 4.26 -12.88
N VAL A 4 10.34 4.05 -13.37
CA VAL A 4 10.74 4.51 -14.70
C VAL A 4 10.39 3.38 -15.67
N GLU A 5 9.56 3.70 -16.65
CA GLU A 5 9.11 2.75 -17.67
C GLU A 5 10.32 2.12 -18.38
N GLY A 6 10.39 0.78 -18.38
CA GLY A 6 11.45 0.02 -19.06
C GLY A 6 12.59 -0.52 -18.17
N ASP A 7 12.43 -0.60 -16.84
CA ASP A 7 13.44 -1.21 -15.97
C ASP A 7 13.55 -2.75 -16.21
N PRO A 8 14.68 -3.26 -16.74
CA PRO A 8 14.86 -4.68 -17.07
C PRO A 8 15.01 -5.57 -15.83
N SER A 9 15.05 -5.00 -14.63
CA SER A 9 15.13 -5.76 -13.36
C SER A 9 13.76 -6.19 -12.83
N LEU A 10 12.65 -5.76 -13.46
CA LEU A 10 11.31 -6.13 -13.05
C LEU A 10 10.94 -7.54 -13.52
N PRO A 11 10.33 -8.38 -12.67
CA PRO A 11 9.88 -9.70 -13.06
C PRO A 11 8.77 -9.61 -14.12
N PRO A 12 8.63 -10.62 -15.00
CA PRO A 12 7.74 -10.57 -16.16
C PRO A 12 6.28 -10.27 -15.81
N GLU A 13 5.82 -10.64 -14.61
CA GLU A 13 4.44 -10.42 -14.17
C GLU A 13 4.09 -8.93 -14.00
N LEU A 14 5.09 -8.06 -13.77
CA LEU A 14 4.88 -6.62 -13.63
C LEU A 14 4.99 -5.86 -14.97
N GLN A 15 5.57 -6.48 -16.00
CA GLN A 15 5.71 -5.87 -17.32
C GLN A 15 4.41 -5.97 -18.15
N THR A 16 3.54 -6.94 -17.84
CA THR A 16 2.31 -7.19 -18.59
C THR A 16 1.08 -6.44 -18.07
N LEU A 17 1.19 -5.69 -16.96
CA LEU A 17 0.05 -4.99 -16.37
C LEU A 17 -0.21 -3.60 -17.01
N GLU A 18 0.74 -3.07 -17.78
CA GLU A 18 0.62 -1.74 -18.43
C GLU A 18 -0.10 -1.75 -19.79
N GLU A 19 -0.39 -2.92 -20.40
CA GLU A 19 -1.07 -3.00 -21.70
C GLU A 19 -2.61 -3.14 -21.63
N ASN A 20 -3.25 -2.57 -20.61
CA ASN A 20 -4.71 -2.32 -20.68
C ASN A 20 -4.96 -0.85 -21.05
N PRO A 21 -5.45 -0.55 -22.27
CA PRO A 21 -5.58 0.83 -22.76
C PRO A 21 -6.75 1.61 -22.11
N HIS A 22 -7.26 1.18 -20.96
CA HIS A 22 -8.45 1.76 -20.32
C HIS A 22 -8.19 2.53 -19.01
N LEU A 23 -6.94 2.62 -18.53
CA LEU A 23 -6.57 3.37 -17.32
C LEU A 23 -5.73 4.63 -17.60
N ARG A 24 -5.85 5.18 -18.82
CA ARG A 24 -5.43 6.55 -19.12
C ARG A 24 -6.65 7.43 -19.20
N ASP A 25 -7.22 7.76 -18.05
CA ASP A 25 -7.87 9.06 -17.89
C ASP A 25 -7.91 9.42 -16.42
N ASN A 26 -7.48 10.66 -16.17
CA ASN A 26 -7.57 11.46 -14.96
C ASN A 26 -8.36 10.80 -13.82
N CYS A 27 -7.67 10.46 -12.74
CA CYS A 27 -8.31 10.08 -11.48
C CYS A 27 -9.05 11.31 -10.93
N ASP A 28 -10.30 11.47 -11.39
CA ASP A 28 -11.25 12.37 -10.80
C ASP A 28 -11.65 11.75 -9.46
N ILE A 29 -11.25 12.40 -8.38
CA ILE A 29 -11.45 11.97 -6.99
C ILE A 29 -12.95 11.74 -6.69
N SER A 30 -13.84 12.26 -7.55
CA SER A 30 -15.29 12.17 -7.47
C SER A 30 -15.86 10.75 -7.70
N GLU A 31 -15.22 9.87 -8.47
CA GLU A 31 -15.75 8.54 -8.77
C GLU A 31 -15.44 7.52 -7.65
N ALA A 32 -14.24 7.59 -7.07
CA ALA A 32 -13.84 6.72 -5.95
C ALA A 32 -14.67 6.95 -4.68
N GLU A 33 -15.18 8.17 -4.47
CA GLU A 33 -16.05 8.48 -3.34
C GLU A 33 -17.46 7.89 -3.48
N ASN A 34 -17.98 7.76 -4.71
CA ASN A 34 -19.32 7.24 -4.95
C ASN A 34 -19.38 5.70 -4.82
N GLU A 35 -18.37 4.97 -5.30
CA GLU A 35 -18.31 3.50 -5.11
C GLU A 35 -18.09 3.11 -3.64
N ALA A 36 -17.36 3.93 -2.88
CA ALA A 36 -17.17 3.73 -1.44
C ALA A 36 -18.47 3.87 -0.63
N GLN A 37 -19.49 4.56 -1.16
CA GLN A 37 -20.79 4.72 -0.50
C GLN A 37 -21.71 3.50 -0.65
N GLU A 38 -21.50 2.64 -1.66
CA GLU A 38 -22.30 1.42 -1.88
C GLU A 38 -21.76 0.18 -1.14
N LEU A 39 -20.46 0.17 -0.79
CA LEU A 39 -19.90 -0.91 0.00
C LEU A 39 -20.41 -0.86 1.45
N PRO A 40 -20.87 -1.98 2.03
CA PRO A 40 -21.22 -2.05 3.44
C PRO A 40 -20.07 -1.49 4.26
N LYS A 41 -20.34 -0.57 5.19
CA LYS A 41 -19.29 0.08 6.01
C LYS A 41 -18.33 -0.89 6.70
N GLY A 42 -18.75 -2.14 6.94
CA GLY A 42 -17.90 -3.21 7.49
C GLY A 42 -16.87 -3.81 6.51
N MET A 43 -16.91 -3.47 5.23
CA MET A 43 -15.95 -3.91 4.20
C MET A 43 -14.86 -2.88 3.92
N LEU A 44 -14.98 -1.67 4.47
CA LEU A 44 -13.97 -0.63 4.27
C LEU A 44 -12.72 -0.92 5.09
N ASN A 45 -11.56 -0.59 4.52
CA ASN A 45 -10.31 -0.69 5.25
C ASN A 45 -10.27 0.40 6.35
N HIS A 46 -9.87 0.01 7.55
CA HIS A 46 -9.71 0.90 8.69
C HIS A 46 -8.28 0.77 9.24
N PRO A 47 -7.69 1.83 9.83
CA PRO A 47 -6.36 1.74 10.43
C PRO A 47 -6.22 0.62 11.47
N ALA A 48 -7.30 0.31 12.19
CA ALA A 48 -7.35 -0.81 13.14
C ALA A 48 -7.21 -2.18 12.46
N ASN A 49 -7.47 -2.29 11.16
CA ASN A 49 -7.33 -3.54 10.38
C ASN A 49 -5.87 -3.86 10.07
N ILE A 50 -4.91 -3.02 10.47
CA ILE A 50 -3.47 -3.28 10.29
C ILE A 50 -3.03 -4.64 10.87
N HIS A 51 -3.72 -5.14 11.90
CA HIS A 51 -3.50 -6.46 12.47
C HIS A 51 -3.66 -7.60 11.45
N ASN A 52 -4.56 -7.46 10.47
CA ASN A 52 -4.75 -8.46 9.41
C ASN A 52 -3.50 -8.55 8.53
N VAL A 53 -2.93 -7.39 8.17
CA VAL A 53 -1.70 -7.30 7.38
C VAL A 53 -0.52 -7.86 8.17
N LEU A 54 -0.38 -7.46 9.45
CA LEU A 54 0.69 -7.97 10.32
C LEU A 54 0.64 -9.49 10.46
N THR A 55 -0.54 -10.05 10.70
CA THR A 55 -0.72 -11.51 10.83
C THR A 55 -0.34 -12.24 9.55
N TYR A 56 -0.78 -11.72 8.40
CA TYR A 56 -0.48 -12.32 7.10
C TYR A 56 1.01 -12.26 6.75
N VAL A 57 1.65 -11.11 6.93
CA VAL A 57 3.08 -10.95 6.60
C VAL A 57 3.94 -11.74 7.59
N ALA A 58 3.61 -11.76 8.87
CA ALA A 58 4.32 -12.54 9.87
C ALA A 58 4.30 -14.04 9.54
N SER A 59 3.17 -14.57 9.06
CA SER A 59 3.07 -15.98 8.66
C SER A 59 3.91 -16.31 7.42
N LEU A 60 4.00 -15.40 6.45
CA LEU A 60 4.86 -15.56 5.27
C LEU A 60 6.35 -15.54 5.62
N LEU A 61 6.73 -14.76 6.62
CA LEU A 61 8.12 -14.57 7.05
C LEU A 61 8.54 -15.53 8.16
N GLU A 62 7.62 -16.35 8.68
CA GLU A 62 7.84 -17.25 9.81
C GLU A 62 8.38 -16.55 11.08
N ILE A 63 7.93 -15.32 11.33
CA ILE A 63 8.27 -14.54 12.53
C ILE A 63 7.03 -14.25 13.37
N SER A 64 7.24 -13.81 14.61
CA SER A 64 6.13 -13.40 15.46
C SER A 64 5.49 -12.10 14.98
N THR A 65 4.20 -11.93 15.23
CA THR A 65 3.49 -10.67 14.95
C THR A 65 4.07 -9.50 15.72
N GLU A 66 4.56 -9.75 16.93
CA GLU A 66 5.16 -8.76 17.83
C GLU A 66 6.50 -8.26 17.27
N GLU A 67 7.37 -9.17 16.83
CA GLU A 67 8.67 -8.84 16.24
C GLU A 67 8.52 -8.05 14.94
N LEU A 68 7.57 -8.47 14.08
CA LEU A 68 7.27 -7.73 12.86
C LEU A 68 6.72 -6.33 13.17
N ALA A 69 5.84 -6.21 14.16
CA ALA A 69 5.26 -4.93 14.57
C ALA A 69 6.33 -3.98 15.13
N GLU A 70 7.21 -4.45 16.00
CA GLU A 70 8.30 -3.66 16.58
C GLU A 70 9.28 -3.15 15.51
N THR A 71 9.69 -4.05 14.60
CA THR A 71 10.61 -3.71 13.51
C THR A 71 9.97 -2.69 12.56
N SER A 72 8.72 -2.93 12.16
CA SER A 72 7.98 -2.04 11.25
C SER A 72 7.72 -0.67 11.87
N TYR A 73 7.37 -0.63 13.15
CA TYR A 73 7.20 0.62 13.90
C TYR A 73 8.51 1.43 13.93
N SER A 74 9.62 0.79 14.30
CA SER A 74 10.94 1.43 14.35
C SER A 74 11.36 1.99 12.99
N ASN A 75 11.07 1.25 11.92
CA ASN A 75 11.32 1.70 10.55
C ASN A 75 10.46 2.92 10.18
N ALA A 76 9.16 2.88 10.49
CA ALA A 76 8.25 4.00 10.22
C ALA A 76 8.66 5.26 10.98
N VAL A 77 8.99 5.16 12.26
CA VAL A 77 9.49 6.28 13.06
C VAL A 77 10.75 6.86 12.41
N ARG A 78 11.73 6.02 12.05
CA ARG A 78 12.97 6.48 11.43
C ARG A 78 12.74 7.21 10.11
N LEU A 79 11.81 6.72 9.28
CA LEU A 79 11.54 7.29 7.95
C LEU A 79 10.69 8.56 8.00
N PHE A 80 9.70 8.60 8.90
CA PHE A 80 8.66 9.65 8.89
C PHE A 80 8.79 10.67 10.02
N SER A 81 9.67 10.46 11.01
CA SER A 81 9.90 11.44 12.10
C SER A 81 10.93 12.51 11.77
N TYR A 82 11.50 12.50 10.56
CA TYR A 82 12.40 13.56 10.14
C TYR A 82 11.60 14.87 9.97
N GLU A 83 12.11 15.98 10.48
CA GLU A 83 11.35 17.24 10.46
C GLU A 83 11.04 17.71 9.03
N GLY A 84 11.90 17.37 8.06
CA GLY A 84 11.66 17.66 6.64
C GLY A 84 10.72 16.68 5.92
N SER A 85 10.27 15.58 6.55
CA SER A 85 9.23 14.69 6.00
C SER A 85 7.81 15.10 6.42
N LYS A 86 7.67 16.09 7.29
CA LYS A 86 6.37 16.67 7.66
C LYS A 86 5.91 17.58 6.52
N VAL A 87 4.79 17.21 5.89
CA VAL A 87 4.10 18.10 4.95
C VAL A 87 3.43 19.20 5.78
N LEU A 88 3.83 20.46 5.57
CA LEU A 88 3.26 21.65 6.22
C LEU A 88 1.84 21.91 5.73
#